data_AF-A0A141RC91-F1
#
_entry.id   AF-A0A141RC91-F1
#
_cell.length_a   1.000
_cell.length_b   1.000
_cell.length_c   1.000
_cell.angle_alpha   90.00
_cell.angle_beta   90.00
_cell.angle_gamma   90.00
#
_symmetry.space_group_name_H-M   'P 1'
#
loop_
_entity.id
_entity.type
_entity.pdbx_description
1 polymer ?
#
loop_
_entity_poly.entity_id
_entity_poly.type
_entity_poly.pdbx_seq_one_letter_code
_entity_poly.pdbx_strand_id
1 'polypeptide(L)'
;AAEEGKTRHDYGRDAFIDKIWQWKAESGGTITRQMRRLGNSVDWERERFTMDEGLSNAVKEVFVRLYKEDLIYRGKRLVNWDPKLRTAISDLEVENRESKGSMWHIRYPLADGAKTADGKDYLVVATTKQLAGIALAIFGVLVLVEGSLGGEHVPLVGFMLTLAAAFSWAC
;
A
#
# COMPACT_ATOMS: atom_id res chain seq x y z
N ALA A 1 -10.93 15.87 18.71
CA ALA A 1 -9.87 14.92 19.11
C ALA A 1 -8.51 15.63 19.25
N ALA A 2 -8.08 16.43 18.28
CA ALA A 2 -6.89 17.27 18.40
C ALA A 2 -6.99 18.30 19.55
N GLU A 3 -8.17 18.89 19.77
CA GLU A 3 -8.41 19.85 20.87
C GLU A 3 -8.41 19.23 22.28
N GLU A 4 -8.61 17.91 22.39
CA GLU A 4 -8.68 17.23 23.69
C GLU A 4 -7.41 16.45 24.05
N GLY A 5 -6.38 16.47 23.18
CA GLY A 5 -5.13 15.74 23.41
C GLY A 5 -5.27 14.21 23.50
N LYS A 6 -6.42 13.65 23.12
CA LYS A 6 -6.73 12.21 23.20
C LYS A 6 -6.63 11.57 21.83
N THR A 7 -6.01 10.39 21.77
CA THR A 7 -5.84 9.57 20.57
C THR A 7 -7.02 8.62 20.38
N ARG A 8 -7.16 8.03 19.18
CA ARG A 8 -8.20 7.01 18.91
C ARG A 8 -8.14 5.80 19.84
N HIS A 9 -6.99 5.56 20.47
CA HIS A 9 -6.77 4.41 21.34
C HIS A 9 -7.23 4.66 22.78
N ASP A 10 -7.39 5.92 23.16
CA ASP A 10 -7.90 6.31 24.49
C ASP A 10 -9.42 6.20 24.57
N TYR A 11 -10.08 6.12 23.42
CA TYR A 11 -11.50 5.84 23.29
C TYR A 11 -11.70 4.36 22.97
N GLY A 12 -12.61 3.70 23.69
CA GLY A 12 -13.19 2.43 23.21
C GLY A 12 -13.90 2.64 21.86
N ARG A 13 -14.13 1.55 21.10
CA ARG A 13 -14.71 1.63 19.75
C ARG A 13 -16.01 2.44 19.71
N ASP A 14 -16.94 2.15 20.62
CA ASP A 14 -18.27 2.76 20.62
C ASP A 14 -18.20 4.25 20.97
N ALA A 15 -17.47 4.60 22.04
CA ALA A 15 -17.24 5.99 22.42
C ALA A 15 -16.53 6.80 21.31
N PHE A 16 -15.64 6.16 20.55
CA PHE A 16 -14.99 6.79 19.40
C PHE A 16 -15.97 7.04 18.25
N ILE A 17 -16.86 6.08 17.97
CA ILE A 17 -17.90 6.21 16.94
C ILE A 17 -18.86 7.35 17.29
N ASP A 18 -19.31 7.45 18.54
CA ASP A 18 -20.19 8.53 18.99
C ASP A 18 -19.54 9.90 18.78
N LYS A 19 -18.25 10.01 19.08
CA LYS A 19 -17.48 11.24 18.87
C LYS A 19 -17.35 11.62 17.39
N ILE A 20 -17.21 10.63 16.49
CA ILE A 20 -17.21 10.87 15.04
C ILE A 20 -18.57 11.43 14.60
N TRP A 21 -19.68 10.87 15.11
CA TRP A 21 -21.02 11.36 14.77
C TRP A 21 -21.28 12.77 15.30
N GLN A 22 -20.80 13.08 16.50
CA GLN A 22 -20.86 14.44 17.05
C GLN A 22 -20.10 15.43 16.14
N TRP A 23 -18.86 15.09 15.77
CA TRP A 23 -18.06 15.93 14.88
C TRP A 23 -18.70 16.08 13.48
N LYS A 24 -19.29 15.01 12.94
CA LYS A 24 -20.02 15.05 11.67
C LYS A 24 -21.19 16.02 11.72
N ALA A 25 -21.94 16.05 12.82
CA ALA A 25 -23.07 16.97 12.98
C ALA A 25 -22.61 18.44 13.01
N GLU A 26 -21.51 18.71 13.71
CA GLU A 26 -20.92 20.05 13.78
C GLU A 26 -20.36 20.53 12.43
N SER A 27 -19.51 19.69 11.80
CA SER A 27 -18.88 20.00 10.52
C SER A 27 -19.90 20.08 9.39
N GLY A 28 -20.80 19.09 9.29
CA GLY A 28 -21.86 19.05 8.30
C GLY A 28 -22.81 20.24 8.42
N GLY A 29 -23.25 20.57 9.64
CA GLY A 29 -24.08 21.75 9.88
C GLY A 29 -23.38 23.06 9.48
N THR A 30 -22.06 23.15 9.66
CA THR A 30 -21.27 24.31 9.23
C THR A 30 -21.23 24.44 7.72
N ILE A 31 -20.96 23.33 7.00
CA ILE A 31 -20.95 23.29 5.53
C ILE A 31 -22.33 23.69 4.97
N THR A 32 -23.41 23.11 5.49
CA THR A 32 -24.78 23.41 5.05
C THR A 32 -25.13 24.89 5.28
N ARG A 33 -24.72 25.48 6.41
CA ARG A 33 -24.91 26.93 6.66
C ARG A 33 -24.13 27.79 5.67
N GLN A 34 -22.88 27.42 5.35
CA GLN A 34 -22.07 28.13 4.37
C GLN A 34 -22.70 28.08 2.97
N MET A 35 -23.14 26.90 2.53
CA MET A 35 -23.78 26.73 1.22
C MET A 35 -25.09 27.54 1.10
N ARG A 36 -25.90 27.60 2.16
CA ARG A 36 -27.11 28.43 2.17
C ARG A 36 -26.80 29.92 2.09
N ARG A 37 -25.74 30.38 2.78
CA ARG A 37 -25.28 31.78 2.72
C ARG A 37 -24.76 32.17 1.34
N LEU A 38 -24.17 31.23 0.60
CA LEU A 38 -23.73 31.44 -0.78
C LEU A 38 -24.90 31.48 -1.78
N GLY A 39 -26.12 31.12 -1.37
CA GLY A 39 -27.30 31.12 -2.24
C GLY A 39 -27.42 29.87 -3.11
N ASN A 40 -26.83 28.75 -2.70
CA ASN A 40 -26.95 27.50 -3.46
C ASN A 40 -28.41 27.02 -3.51
N SER A 41 -28.96 26.91 -4.72
CA SER A 41 -30.35 26.49 -5.00
C SER A 41 -30.51 24.97 -5.07
N VAL A 42 -29.92 24.24 -4.11
CA VAL A 42 -30.03 22.77 -4.04
C VAL A 42 -31.31 22.36 -3.30
N ASP A 43 -31.79 21.15 -3.57
CA ASP A 43 -32.94 20.57 -2.85
C ASP A 43 -32.52 20.18 -1.42
N TRP A 44 -32.85 21.05 -0.47
CA TRP A 44 -32.51 20.88 0.93
C TRP A 44 -33.40 19.87 1.67
N GLU A 45 -34.59 19.57 1.15
CA GLU A 45 -35.50 18.61 1.78
C GLU A 45 -35.01 17.18 1.59
N ARG A 46 -34.23 16.94 0.51
CA ARG A 46 -33.66 15.65 0.16
C ARG A 46 -32.15 15.56 0.41
N GLU A 47 -31.63 16.31 1.38
CA GLU A 47 -30.22 16.21 1.79
C GLU A 47 -29.90 14.77 2.24
N ARG A 48 -28.82 14.20 1.69
CA ARG A 48 -28.36 12.84 1.98
C ARG A 48 -26.92 12.84 2.47
N PHE A 49 -26.58 11.83 3.26
CA PHE A 49 -25.25 11.61 3.79
C PHE A 49 -24.81 10.18 3.49
N THR A 50 -23.54 9.98 3.10
CA THR A 50 -23.05 8.67 2.63
C THR A 50 -23.25 7.52 3.62
N MET A 51 -23.30 7.81 4.93
CA MET A 51 -23.61 6.82 5.97
C MET A 51 -25.04 6.94 6.53
N ASP A 52 -25.97 7.61 5.84
CA ASP A 52 -27.40 7.55 6.16
C ASP A 52 -27.97 6.16 5.85
N GLU A 53 -29.14 5.85 6.42
CA GLU A 53 -29.75 4.53 6.30
C GLU A 53 -30.03 4.14 4.84
N GLY A 54 -30.54 5.08 4.04
CA GLY A 54 -30.89 4.81 2.64
C GLY A 54 -29.66 4.50 1.78
N LEU A 55 -28.64 5.34 1.84
CA LEU A 55 -27.39 5.16 1.10
C LEU A 55 -26.60 3.96 1.61
N SER A 56 -26.58 3.73 2.93
CA SER A 56 -25.93 2.54 3.50
C SER A 56 -26.60 1.25 3.00
N ASN A 57 -27.93 1.23 2.87
CA ASN A 57 -28.65 0.09 2.32
C ASN A 57 -28.37 -0.10 0.82
N ALA A 58 -28.29 0.98 0.05
CA ALA A 58 -27.91 0.92 -1.37
C ALA A 58 -26.49 0.34 -1.56
N VAL A 59 -25.52 0.77 -0.75
CA VAL A 59 -24.15 0.22 -0.80
C VAL A 59 -24.13 -1.27 -0.47
N LYS A 60 -24.87 -1.71 0.55
CA LYS A 60 -24.99 -3.14 0.90
C LYS A 60 -25.61 -3.95 -0.24
N GLU A 61 -26.67 -3.45 -0.85
CA GLU A 61 -27.33 -4.11 -1.99
C GLU A 61 -26.35 -4.29 -3.15
N VAL A 62 -25.67 -3.21 -3.56
CA VAL A 62 -24.69 -3.24 -4.66
C VAL A 62 -23.55 -4.21 -4.35
N PHE A 63 -23.03 -4.18 -3.11
CA PHE A 63 -21.98 -5.11 -2.68
C PHE A 63 -22.42 -6.57 -2.80
N VAL A 64 -23.61 -6.91 -2.30
CA VAL A 64 -24.16 -8.27 -2.37
C VAL A 64 -24.42 -8.68 -3.81
N ARG A 65 -24.92 -7.78 -4.66
CA ARG A 65 -25.13 -8.04 -6.09
C ARG A 65 -23.83 -8.36 -6.80
N LEU A 66 -22.81 -7.51 -6.65
CA LEU A 66 -21.49 -7.72 -7.27
C LEU A 66 -20.79 -8.97 -6.74
N TYR A 67 -21.02 -9.34 -5.47
CA TYR A 67 -20.55 -10.61 -4.92
C TYR A 67 -21.24 -11.82 -5.56
N LYS A 68 -22.57 -11.76 -5.78
CA LYS A 68 -23.33 -12.82 -6.47
C LYS A 68 -22.99 -12.96 -7.95
N GLU A 69 -22.50 -11.89 -8.57
CA GLU A 69 -22.03 -11.87 -9.96
C GLU A 69 -20.55 -12.30 -10.10
N ASP A 70 -19.93 -12.81 -9.03
CA ASP A 70 -18.52 -13.23 -8.97
C ASP A 70 -17.50 -12.11 -9.29
N LEU A 71 -17.91 -10.84 -9.22
CA LEU A 71 -17.04 -9.68 -9.43
C LEU A 71 -16.27 -9.26 -8.17
N ILE A 72 -16.76 -9.66 -6.99
CA ILE A 72 -16.10 -9.44 -5.70
C ILE A 72 -15.69 -10.77 -5.11
N TYR A 73 -14.42 -10.90 -4.73
CA TYR A 73 -13.90 -12.09 -4.07
C TYR A 73 -12.93 -11.72 -2.94
N ARG A 74 -12.59 -12.71 -2.10
CA ARG A 74 -11.59 -12.58 -1.03
C ARG A 74 -10.39 -13.45 -1.33
N GLY A 75 -9.24 -12.83 -1.56
CA GLY A 75 -7.97 -13.49 -1.81
C GLY A 75 -6.81 -12.84 -1.06
N LYS A 76 -5.67 -13.52 -1.03
CA LYS A 76 -4.40 -12.96 -0.54
C LYS A 76 -3.69 -12.32 -1.73
N ARG A 77 -3.45 -11.01 -1.66
CA ARG A 77 -2.66 -10.25 -2.65
C ARG A 77 -1.75 -9.27 -1.94
N LEU A 78 -0.70 -8.80 -2.62
CA LEU A 78 0.08 -7.67 -2.15
C LEU A 78 -0.83 -6.43 -2.12
N VAL A 79 -0.79 -5.68 -1.02
CA VAL A 79 -1.59 -4.48 -0.83
C VAL A 79 -0.70 -3.35 -0.32
N ASN A 80 -1.03 -2.12 -0.71
CA ASN A 80 -0.44 -0.95 -0.09
C ASN A 80 -1.01 -0.82 1.33
N TRP A 81 -0.11 -0.72 2.30
CA TRP A 81 -0.46 -0.67 3.73
C TRP A 81 0.11 0.60 4.36
N ASP A 82 -0.75 1.37 5.03
CA ASP A 82 -0.31 2.50 5.82
C ASP A 82 -0.08 2.11 7.30
N PRO A 83 1.17 2.19 7.80
CA PRO A 83 1.48 1.89 9.20
C PRO A 83 0.86 2.87 10.20
N LYS A 84 0.56 4.11 9.80
CA LYS A 84 0.01 5.14 10.68
C LYS A 84 -1.48 4.91 10.92
N LEU A 85 -2.28 4.83 9.85
CA LEU A 85 -3.71 4.57 9.95
C LEU A 85 -4.02 3.11 10.26
N ARG A 86 -3.09 2.19 9.96
CA ARG A 86 -3.23 0.73 10.09
C ARG A 86 -4.37 0.19 9.23
N THR A 87 -4.37 0.58 7.96
CA THR A 87 -5.35 0.15 6.97
C THR A 87 -4.68 -0.13 5.63
N ALA A 88 -5.33 -0.98 4.83
CA ALA A 88 -5.01 -1.10 3.42
C ALA A 88 -5.54 0.14 2.67
N ILE A 89 -4.80 0.57 1.66
CA ILE A 89 -5.07 1.76 0.85
C ILE A 89 -5.10 1.36 -0.63
N SER A 90 -5.98 1.99 -1.42
CA SER A 90 -6.04 1.74 -2.87
C SER A 90 -4.86 2.39 -3.61
N ASP A 91 -4.49 1.86 -4.78
CA ASP A 91 -3.37 2.42 -5.55
C ASP A 91 -3.60 3.89 -5.94
N LEU A 92 -4.86 4.30 -6.12
CA LEU A 92 -5.24 5.69 -6.44
C LEU A 92 -5.07 6.65 -5.26
N GLU A 93 -5.10 6.15 -4.03
CA GLU A 93 -4.86 6.94 -2.82
C GLU A 93 -3.36 7.11 -2.50
N VAL A 94 -2.47 6.43 -3.24
CA VAL A 94 -1.02 6.54 -3.06
C VAL A 94 -0.46 7.69 -3.90
N GLU A 95 0.13 8.67 -3.23
CA GLU A 95 0.83 9.77 -3.88
C GLU A 95 2.34 9.51 -3.93
N ASN A 96 2.89 9.50 -5.15
CA ASN A 96 4.33 9.35 -5.36
C ASN A 96 5.00 10.73 -5.33
N ARG A 97 5.94 10.92 -4.40
CA ARG A 97 6.76 12.14 -4.31
C ARG A 97 8.22 11.80 -4.43
N GLU A 98 8.96 12.61 -5.18
CA GLU A 98 10.40 12.47 -5.27
C GLU A 98 11.04 12.80 -3.91
N SER A 99 11.90 11.91 -3.45
CA SER A 99 12.65 12.08 -2.21
C SER A 99 14.11 11.71 -2.42
N LYS A 100 15.04 12.51 -1.89
CA LYS A 100 16.46 12.16 -1.91
C LYS A 100 16.69 10.93 -1.02
N GLY A 101 17.11 9.83 -1.64
CA GLY A 101 17.49 8.60 -0.96
C GLY A 101 18.97 8.28 -1.12
N SER A 102 19.36 7.11 -0.61
CA SER A 102 20.70 6.55 -0.81
C SER A 102 20.62 5.31 -1.68
N MET A 103 21.57 5.15 -2.60
CA MET A 103 21.73 3.94 -3.38
C MET A 103 22.77 3.05 -2.71
N TRP A 104 22.36 1.88 -2.25
CA TRP A 104 23.21 0.92 -1.55
C TRP A 104 23.69 -0.15 -2.52
N HIS A 105 24.97 -0.49 -2.46
CA HIS A 105 25.56 -1.60 -3.22
C HIS A 105 26.00 -2.68 -2.24
N ILE A 106 25.36 -3.84 -2.32
CA ILE A 106 25.59 -4.97 -1.41
C ILE A 106 26.27 -6.09 -2.20
N ARG A 107 27.40 -6.58 -1.69
CA ARG A 107 28.14 -7.69 -2.30
C ARG A 107 27.78 -9.01 -1.63
N TYR A 108 27.35 -9.99 -2.42
CA TYR A 108 27.04 -11.34 -1.97
C TYR A 108 28.05 -12.32 -2.55
N PRO A 109 28.81 -13.06 -1.72
CA PRO A 109 29.71 -14.10 -2.20
C PRO A 109 28.92 -15.29 -2.74
N LEU A 110 29.39 -15.82 -3.86
CA LEU A 110 28.90 -17.05 -4.46
C LEU A 110 29.43 -18.24 -3.66
N ALA A 111 28.56 -19.22 -3.41
CA ALA A 111 28.94 -20.47 -2.77
C ALA A 111 29.46 -21.48 -3.81
N ASP A 112 30.08 -22.56 -3.31
CA ASP A 112 30.56 -23.70 -4.09
C ASP A 112 31.60 -23.37 -5.19
N GLY A 113 32.35 -22.28 -5.02
CA GLY A 113 33.38 -21.86 -5.97
C GLY A 113 32.82 -21.41 -7.32
N ALA A 114 31.50 -21.18 -7.40
CA ALA A 114 30.85 -20.64 -8.58
C ALA A 114 31.42 -19.25 -8.88
N LYS A 115 31.66 -19.01 -10.17
CA LYS A 115 32.15 -17.72 -10.68
C LYS A 115 31.16 -17.17 -11.69
N THR A 116 30.99 -15.86 -11.68
CA THR A 116 30.32 -15.13 -12.75
C THR A 116 31.09 -15.34 -14.06
N ALA A 117 30.45 -15.12 -15.22
CA ALA A 117 31.14 -15.21 -16.52
C ALA A 117 32.42 -14.34 -16.58
N ASP A 118 32.46 -13.25 -15.81
CA ASP A 118 33.59 -12.34 -15.68
C ASP A 118 34.67 -12.82 -14.68
N GLY A 119 34.55 -14.04 -14.16
CA GLY A 119 35.52 -14.67 -13.25
C GLY A 119 35.45 -14.21 -11.79
N LYS A 120 34.45 -13.39 -11.42
CA LYS A 120 34.23 -12.90 -10.05
C LYS A 120 33.52 -13.93 -9.19
N ASP A 121 33.85 -13.97 -7.90
CA ASP A 121 33.28 -14.85 -6.86
C ASP A 121 32.14 -14.19 -6.07
N TYR A 122 31.65 -13.02 -6.51
CA TYR A 122 30.57 -12.30 -5.86
C TYR A 122 29.63 -11.63 -6.86
N LEU A 123 28.40 -11.37 -6.40
CA LEU A 123 27.39 -10.55 -7.09
C LEU A 123 27.18 -9.24 -6.36
N VAL A 124 27.04 -8.15 -7.13
CA VAL A 124 26.70 -6.83 -6.59
C VAL A 124 25.23 -6.57 -6.86
N VAL A 125 24.50 -6.25 -5.80
CA VAL A 125 23.09 -5.89 -5.85
C VAL A 125 22.93 -4.45 -5.42
N ALA A 126 22.32 -3.65 -6.28
CA ALA A 126 22.02 -2.25 -6.00
C ALA A 126 20.56 -2.10 -5.51
N THR A 127 20.33 -1.46 -4.36
CA THR A 127 18.99 -1.22 -3.79
C THR A 127 18.85 0.16 -3.16
N THR A 128 17.65 0.75 -3.25
CA THR A 128 17.29 2.00 -2.57
C THR A 128 16.76 1.79 -1.16
N LYS A 129 16.43 0.54 -0.78
CA LYS A 129 15.96 0.19 0.57
C LYS A 129 17.10 -0.38 1.40
N GLN A 130 17.29 0.16 2.60
CA GLN A 130 18.21 -0.41 3.59
C GLN A 130 17.59 -1.70 4.16
N LEU A 131 18.05 -2.85 3.67
CA LEU A 131 17.61 -4.16 4.13
C LEU A 131 18.46 -4.60 5.33
N ALA A 132 17.84 -4.72 6.51
CA ALA A 132 18.41 -5.40 7.66
C ALA A 132 18.00 -6.88 7.63
N GLY A 133 18.44 -7.64 6.62
CA GLY A 133 18.13 -9.07 6.54
C GLY A 133 18.25 -9.68 5.13
N ILE A 134 18.78 -10.91 5.11
CA ILE A 134 19.30 -11.68 3.96
C ILE A 134 18.16 -12.30 3.14
N ALA A 135 17.35 -11.48 2.47
CA ALA A 135 16.42 -12.00 1.48
C ALA A 135 16.49 -11.15 0.22
N LEU A 136 17.28 -11.61 -0.75
CA LEU A 136 17.07 -11.23 -2.14
C LEU A 136 15.74 -11.86 -2.57
N ALA A 137 14.63 -11.18 -2.35
CA ALA A 137 13.38 -11.57 -2.97
C ALA A 137 13.38 -10.99 -4.40
N ILE A 138 13.74 -11.81 -5.39
CA ILE A 138 13.57 -11.50 -6.83
C ILE A 138 12.09 -11.68 -7.22
N PHE A 139 11.18 -11.22 -6.36
CA PHE A 139 9.75 -11.20 -6.65
C PHE A 139 9.27 -9.75 -6.60
N GLY A 140 9.16 -9.15 -7.79
CA GLY A 140 8.46 -7.88 -8.00
C GLY A 140 9.24 -6.60 -7.70
N VAL A 141 10.53 -6.67 -7.35
CA VAL A 141 11.41 -5.49 -7.29
C VAL A 141 12.49 -5.66 -8.35
N LEU A 142 12.61 -4.70 -9.27
CA LEU A 142 13.67 -4.66 -10.26
C LEU A 142 15.02 -4.55 -9.54
N VAL A 143 15.73 -5.68 -9.42
CA VAL A 143 17.11 -5.72 -8.95
C VAL A 143 18.01 -5.71 -10.17
N LEU A 144 18.77 -4.63 -10.34
CA LEU A 144 19.86 -4.58 -11.32
C LEU A 144 21.00 -5.45 -10.79
N VAL A 145 21.21 -6.59 -11.45
CA VAL A 145 22.37 -7.45 -11.24
C VAL A 145 23.40 -7.10 -12.30
N GLU A 146 24.58 -6.67 -11.87
CA GLU A 146 25.72 -6.46 -12.75
C GLU A 146 26.51 -7.77 -12.87
N GLY A 147 26.39 -8.44 -14.03
CA GLY A 147 27.12 -9.67 -14.36
C GLY A 147 26.26 -10.71 -15.10
N SER A 148 26.83 -11.38 -16.09
CA SER A 148 26.19 -12.50 -16.81
C SER A 148 26.40 -13.81 -16.03
N LEU A 149 25.30 -14.49 -15.68
CA LEU A 149 25.32 -15.79 -15.02
C LEU A 149 24.74 -16.84 -15.98
N GLY A 150 25.51 -17.90 -16.23
CA GLY A 150 25.16 -18.98 -17.16
C GLY A 150 24.31 -20.11 -16.56
N GLY A 151 23.44 -19.84 -15.57
CA GLY A 151 22.62 -20.87 -14.93
C GLY A 151 21.42 -20.34 -14.15
N GLU A 152 20.36 -21.16 -14.05
CA GLU A 152 19.08 -20.84 -13.37
C GLU A 152 19.18 -20.79 -11.84
N HIS A 153 20.26 -21.34 -11.27
CA HIS A 153 20.46 -21.41 -9.82
C HIS A 153 21.80 -20.82 -9.41
N VAL A 154 21.78 -19.96 -8.40
CA VAL A 154 22.99 -19.37 -7.80
C VAL A 154 23.08 -19.82 -6.35
N PRO A 155 24.08 -20.64 -6.01
CA PRO A 155 24.35 -20.93 -4.62
C PRO A 155 24.94 -19.66 -3.99
N LEU A 156 24.28 -19.09 -3.00
CA LEU A 156 24.85 -18.06 -2.12
C LEU A 156 25.20 -18.71 -0.78
N VAL A 157 26.15 -18.12 -0.06
CA VAL A 157 26.57 -18.65 1.24
C VAL A 157 25.36 -18.71 2.19
N GLY A 158 24.92 -19.93 2.51
CA GLY A 158 23.81 -20.22 3.43
C GLY A 158 22.40 -20.29 2.81
N PHE A 159 22.20 -19.95 1.52
CA PHE A 159 20.89 -20.00 0.84
C PHE A 159 21.03 -20.29 -0.66
N MET A 160 20.17 -21.17 -1.19
CA MET A 160 20.08 -21.41 -2.63
C MET A 160 19.08 -20.43 -3.25
N LEU A 161 19.55 -19.53 -4.11
CA LEU A 161 18.70 -18.56 -4.80
C LEU A 161 18.41 -19.06 -6.21
N THR A 162 17.13 -19.21 -6.53
CA THR A 162 16.72 -19.46 -7.92
C THR A 162 16.66 -18.13 -8.63
N LEU A 163 17.54 -17.93 -9.61
CA LEU A 163 17.50 -16.77 -10.47
C LEU A 163 16.42 -17.02 -11.53
N ALA A 164 15.23 -16.46 -11.30
CA ALA A 164 14.30 -16.23 -12.39
C ALA A 164 14.85 -15.05 -13.21
N ALA A 165 15.50 -15.33 -14.33
CA ALA A 165 15.96 -14.30 -15.25
C ALA A 165 14.74 -13.56 -15.84
N ALA A 166 14.37 -12.43 -15.25
CA ALA A 166 13.50 -11.47 -15.90
C ALA A 166 14.32 -10.71 -16.94
N PHE A 167 14.47 -11.30 -18.14
CA PHE A 167 15.01 -10.62 -19.31
C PHE A 167 14.06 -9.48 -19.70
N SER A 168 14.24 -8.31 -19.07
CA SER A 168 13.63 -7.07 -19.54
C SER A 168 14.48 -6.55 -20.69
N TRP A 169 14.06 -6.85 -21.92
CA TRP A 169 14.49 -6.06 -23.08
C TRP A 169 13.96 -4.64 -22.88
N ALA A 170 14.81 -3.73 -22.41
CA ALA A 170 14.59 -2.31 -22.59
C ALA A 170 14.79 -2.01 -24.08
N CYS A 171 13.72 -1.62 -24.75
CA CYS A 171 13.78 -0.91 -26.03
C CYS A 171 13.34 0.54 -25.79
#